data_AF-A0A0R0F519-F1
#
_entry.id   AF-A0A0R0F519-F1
#
_cell.length_a   1.000
_cell.length_b   1.000
_cell.length_c   1.000
_cell.angle_alpha   90.00
_cell.angle_beta   90.00
_cell.angle_gamma   90.00
#
_symmetry.space_group_name_H-M   'P 1'
#
loop_
_entity.id
_entity.type
_entity.pdbx_description
1 polymer ?
#
loop_
_entity_poly.entity_id
_entity_poly.type
_entity_poly.pdbx_seq_one_letter_code
_entity_poly.pdbx_strand_id
1 'polypeptide(L)'
;MMRLTRDFGDTMQRDVVPAVSSDVVIGANNKIIETKDDPKVLSMKEVVARETAQLLEQHNHLSVRDLASKFEKGLAAPTKFSEEARLREAASLEKHVLLKKLRDALESLKRRLAGRNKDDVEDTIAMREGELIQEKAEVKKLANFFKQASEDAKIVDEERAFAHAESKDARAAVQRVEVALQEHERMSQASGKQDLEQLMREVQEARRIKMLHQPRKVMDMEHELRALRLTRTKKGGENVPHLYELEGNEMLGSYLQIQPCSDNALEVSKCSIQWYCVSSDGSKKELIS
;
A
#
# COMPACT_ATOMS: atom_id res chain seq x y z
N MET A 1 24.97 -26.35 3.92
CA MET A 1 25.97 -25.31 3.59
C MET A 1 25.75 -24.13 4.55
N MET A 2 26.82 -23.44 4.93
CA MET A 2 27.07 -22.74 6.20
C MET A 2 26.01 -21.74 6.71
N ARG A 3 25.75 -21.78 8.03
CA ARG A 3 24.98 -20.83 8.83
C ARG A 3 25.73 -19.50 9.02
N LEU A 4 25.05 -18.37 8.92
CA LEU A 4 25.37 -17.12 9.62
C LEU A 4 24.07 -16.42 10.03
N THR A 5 23.61 -16.72 11.24
CA THR A 5 22.57 -15.93 11.94
C THR A 5 23.28 -14.75 12.59
N ARG A 6 22.89 -13.52 12.21
CA ARG A 6 23.42 -12.29 12.78
C ARG A 6 22.32 -11.64 13.59
N ASP A 7 22.29 -11.95 14.89
CA ASP A 7 21.53 -11.19 15.88
C ASP A 7 22.21 -9.83 16.07
N PHE A 8 21.48 -8.74 15.80
CA PHE A 8 21.83 -7.41 16.27
C PHE A 8 20.84 -7.04 17.38
N GLY A 9 21.42 -6.87 18.56
CA GLY A 9 20.73 -6.57 19.81
C GLY A 9 19.94 -5.28 19.75
N ASP A 10 18.70 -5.41 20.21
CA ASP A 10 17.77 -4.35 20.52
C ASP A 10 18.28 -3.61 21.77
N THR A 11 18.73 -2.37 21.59
CA THR A 11 19.11 -1.48 22.68
C THR A 11 18.42 -0.14 22.52
N MET A 12 17.63 0.18 23.55
CA MET A 12 17.39 1.50 24.13
C MET A 12 16.02 2.17 23.87
N GLN A 13 15.35 2.36 25.01
CA GLN A 13 14.28 3.32 25.31
C GLN A 13 12.86 2.96 24.84
N ARG A 14 12.22 2.12 25.66
CA ARG A 14 10.77 2.21 25.88
C ARG A 14 10.53 3.32 26.90
N ASP A 15 9.87 4.37 26.46
CA ASP A 15 9.27 5.37 27.34
C ASP A 15 8.28 4.69 28.29
N VAL A 16 8.56 4.90 29.57
CA VAL A 16 7.83 4.38 30.71
C VAL A 16 6.53 5.18 30.83
N VAL A 17 5.41 4.53 30.51
CA VAL A 17 4.07 4.95 30.91
C VAL A 17 3.99 4.87 32.45
N PRO A 18 3.65 5.95 33.18
CA PRO A 18 3.47 5.86 34.63
C PRO A 18 2.20 5.05 34.92
N ALA A 19 2.39 3.90 35.57
CA ALA A 19 1.32 3.08 36.10
C ALA A 19 0.57 3.84 37.21
N VAL A 20 -0.76 3.92 37.07
CA VAL A 20 -1.68 4.30 38.13
C VAL A 20 -1.63 3.21 39.20
N SER A 21 -0.96 3.50 40.33
CA SER A 21 -0.94 2.62 41.51
C SER A 21 -2.02 3.08 42.48
N SER A 22 -3.07 2.26 42.63
CA SER A 22 -4.09 2.37 43.65
C SER A 22 -3.62 1.65 44.93
N ASP A 23 -3.21 2.40 45.94
CA ASP A 23 -3.03 1.88 47.29
C ASP A 23 -4.19 2.35 48.18
N VAL A 24 -5.22 1.50 48.29
CA VAL A 24 -6.22 1.58 49.37
C VAL A 24 -6.07 0.35 50.23
N VAL A 25 -5.49 0.53 51.42
CA VAL A 25 -5.39 -0.50 52.46
C VAL A 25 -6.68 -0.47 53.28
N ILE A 26 -7.46 -1.55 53.22
CA ILE A 26 -8.70 -1.74 54.00
C ILE A 26 -8.35 -2.39 55.34
N GLY A 27 -8.43 -1.63 56.43
CA GLY A 27 -8.28 -2.11 57.80
C GLY A 27 -9.59 -2.62 58.40
N ALA A 28 -9.51 -3.70 59.18
CA ALA A 28 -10.63 -4.39 59.81
C ALA A 28 -11.34 -3.53 60.88
N ASN A 29 -12.36 -2.77 60.48
CA ASN A 29 -13.54 -2.37 61.29
C ASN A 29 -14.43 -1.30 60.59
N ASN A 30 -14.66 -1.40 59.28
CA ASN A 30 -15.67 -0.64 58.50
C ASN A 30 -15.94 0.82 58.95
N LYS A 31 -14.88 1.58 59.23
CA LYS A 31 -14.95 3.03 59.46
C LYS A 31 -13.90 3.70 58.59
N ILE A 32 -14.38 4.45 57.60
CA ILE A 32 -13.57 5.28 56.72
C ILE A 32 -13.04 6.44 57.57
N ILE A 33 -11.74 6.48 57.78
CA ILE A 33 -11.05 7.61 58.42
C ILE A 33 -10.85 8.66 57.33
N GLU A 34 -11.66 9.72 57.39
CA GLU A 34 -11.42 10.97 56.67
C GLU A 34 -10.08 11.55 57.14
N THR A 35 -9.05 11.38 56.32
CA THR A 35 -7.80 12.12 56.45
C THR A 35 -8.03 13.49 55.83
N LYS A 36 -8.17 14.48 56.71
CA LYS A 36 -7.95 15.90 56.42
C LYS A 36 -6.58 16.05 55.78
N ASP A 37 -6.57 16.25 54.48
CA ASP A 37 -5.63 17.13 53.79
C ASP A 37 -6.36 17.60 52.54
N ASP A 38 -6.86 18.85 52.57
CA ASP A 38 -7.42 19.57 51.43
C ASP A 38 -6.40 19.59 50.27
N PRO A 39 -6.68 18.96 49.11
CA PRO A 39 -6.10 19.39 47.87
C PRO A 39 -7.22 20.08 47.11
N LYS A 40 -7.44 21.37 47.41
CA LYS A 40 -8.33 22.32 46.71
C LYS A 40 -8.91 21.69 45.44
N VAL A 41 -10.05 21.01 45.57
CA VAL A 41 -10.70 20.31 44.45
C VAL A 41 -11.19 21.42 43.54
N LEU A 42 -10.36 21.74 42.55
CA LEU A 42 -10.63 22.80 41.61
C LEU A 42 -11.95 22.48 40.93
N SER A 43 -12.86 23.43 40.98
CA SER A 43 -14.14 23.33 40.28
C SER A 43 -13.89 23.02 38.81
N MET A 44 -14.73 22.21 38.15
CA MET A 44 -14.61 21.93 36.71
C MET A 44 -14.46 23.22 35.89
N LYS A 45 -15.09 24.32 36.34
CA LYS A 45 -14.92 25.64 35.71
C LYS A 45 -13.51 26.22 35.88
N GLU A 46 -12.86 26.00 37.01
CA GLU A 46 -11.47 26.40 37.24
C GLU A 46 -10.48 25.52 36.46
N VAL A 47 -10.78 24.22 36.30
CA VAL A 47 -10.00 23.33 35.44
C VAL A 47 -10.10 23.78 33.98
N VAL A 48 -11.32 24.02 33.48
CA VAL A 48 -11.53 24.55 32.12
C VAL A 48 -10.90 25.92 31.94
N ALA A 49 -11.00 26.82 32.94
CA ALA A 49 -10.36 28.14 32.85
C ALA A 49 -8.82 28.03 32.83
N ARG A 50 -8.24 27.14 33.64
CA ARG A 50 -6.79 26.86 33.62
C ARG A 50 -6.36 26.25 32.29
N GLU A 51 -7.09 25.28 31.76
CA GLU A 51 -6.78 24.63 30.49
C GLU A 51 -6.96 25.59 29.31
N THR A 52 -7.99 26.43 29.32
CA THR A 52 -8.19 27.49 28.31
C THR A 52 -7.06 28.53 28.36
N ALA A 53 -6.61 28.91 29.57
CA ALA A 53 -5.46 29.80 29.73
C ALA A 53 -4.16 29.14 29.24
N GLN A 54 -3.97 27.84 29.52
CA GLN A 54 -2.82 27.06 29.03
C GLN A 54 -2.82 26.95 27.50
N LEU A 55 -3.98 26.73 26.88
CA LEU A 55 -4.13 26.70 25.42
C LEU A 55 -3.90 28.09 24.79
N LEU A 56 -4.34 29.18 25.45
CA LEU A 56 -4.01 30.54 25.01
C LEU A 56 -2.50 30.84 25.13
N GLU A 57 -1.86 30.35 26.18
CA GLU A 57 -0.41 30.45 26.39
C GLU A 57 0.36 29.61 25.37
N GLN A 58 -0.13 28.43 25.00
CA GLN A 58 0.42 27.64 23.89
C GLN A 58 0.17 28.31 22.53
N HIS A 59 -0.91 29.06 22.35
CA HIS A 59 -1.12 29.87 21.15
C HIS A 59 -0.13 31.04 21.02
N ASN A 60 0.65 31.36 22.06
CA ASN A 60 1.81 32.25 21.97
C ASN A 60 3.09 31.55 21.47
N HIS A 61 3.04 30.26 21.10
CA HIS A 61 4.02 29.72 20.17
C HIS A 61 3.89 30.49 18.86
N LEU A 62 4.85 31.38 18.60
CA LEU A 62 4.97 32.23 17.42
C LEU A 62 4.24 31.61 16.23
N SER A 63 3.13 32.24 15.83
CA SER A 63 2.40 31.80 14.64
C SER A 63 3.39 31.64 13.49
N VAL A 64 3.22 30.69 12.58
CA VAL A 64 4.11 30.54 11.41
C VAL A 64 4.30 31.88 10.69
N ARG A 65 3.28 32.75 10.74
CA ARG A 65 3.32 34.13 10.26
C ARG A 65 4.23 35.05 11.09
N ASP A 66 4.19 34.96 12.42
CA ASP A 66 5.08 35.70 13.32
C ASP A 66 6.53 35.21 13.20
N LEU A 67 6.72 33.90 13.07
CA LEU A 67 8.02 33.28 12.83
C LEU A 67 8.58 33.72 11.48
N ALA A 68 7.76 33.69 10.41
CA ALA A 68 8.12 34.24 9.11
C ALA A 68 8.47 35.73 9.19
N SER A 69 7.71 36.56 9.93
CA SER A 69 8.03 37.98 10.10
C SER A 69 9.33 38.22 10.87
N LYS A 70 9.69 37.34 11.82
CA LYS A 70 10.97 37.37 12.53
C LYS A 70 12.12 36.94 11.62
N PHE A 71 11.91 35.92 10.77
CA PHE A 71 12.87 35.55 9.73
C PHE A 71 13.04 36.67 8.71
N GLU A 72 11.97 37.32 8.26
CA GLU A 72 12.03 38.44 7.31
C GLU A 72 12.76 39.66 7.90
N LYS A 73 12.51 39.99 9.17
CA LYS A 73 13.29 41.02 9.90
C LYS A 73 14.76 40.62 10.09
N GLY A 74 15.04 39.33 10.28
CA GLY A 74 16.41 38.79 10.30
C GLY A 74 17.09 38.81 8.92
N LEU A 75 16.32 38.59 7.86
CA LEU A 75 16.74 38.66 6.45
C LEU A 75 16.77 40.08 5.88
N ALA A 76 16.22 41.07 6.59
CA ALA A 76 16.43 42.50 6.33
C ALA A 76 17.69 43.05 7.00
N ALA A 77 18.32 42.29 7.92
CA ALA A 77 19.63 42.60 8.50
C ALA A 77 20.87 42.45 7.57
N PRO A 78 20.87 41.82 6.38
CA PRO A 78 22.02 41.73 5.48
C PRO A 78 22.58 43.08 5.04
N THR A 79 21.76 44.13 5.00
CA THR A 79 22.27 45.51 4.79
C THR A 79 23.16 45.97 5.94
N LYS A 80 22.90 45.53 7.18
CA LYS A 80 23.78 45.76 8.33
C LYS A 80 25.02 44.88 8.35
N PHE A 81 24.96 43.67 7.81
CA PHE A 81 26.17 42.83 7.63
C PHE A 81 27.10 43.38 6.55
N SER A 82 26.56 44.02 5.51
CA SER A 82 27.38 44.71 4.50
C SER A 82 28.11 45.92 5.10
N GLU A 83 27.44 46.74 5.91
CA GLU A 83 28.12 47.85 6.60
C GLU A 83 29.10 47.38 7.69
N GLU A 84 28.76 46.35 8.47
CA GLU A 84 29.67 45.73 9.46
C GLU A 84 30.90 45.11 8.78
N ALA A 85 30.73 44.47 7.62
CA ALA A 85 31.86 43.95 6.85
C ALA A 85 32.78 45.08 6.37
N ARG A 86 32.21 46.20 5.91
CA ARG A 86 32.98 47.40 5.50
C ARG A 86 33.68 48.07 6.67
N LEU A 87 33.05 48.16 7.84
CA LEU A 87 33.67 48.70 9.06
C LEU A 87 34.82 47.81 9.55
N ARG A 88 34.67 46.48 9.49
CA ARG A 88 35.76 45.55 9.79
C ARG A 88 36.90 45.63 8.79
N GLU A 89 36.60 45.83 7.52
CA GLU A 89 37.63 46.02 6.50
C GLU A 89 38.42 47.33 6.73
N ALA A 90 37.72 48.43 7.04
CA ALA A 90 38.35 49.71 7.40
C ALA A 90 39.21 49.59 8.67
N ALA A 91 38.71 48.95 9.73
CA ALA A 91 39.47 48.71 10.96
C ALA A 91 40.68 47.78 10.72
N SER A 92 40.56 46.79 9.84
CA SER A 92 41.67 45.91 9.44
C SER A 92 42.76 46.69 8.69
N LEU A 93 42.38 47.63 7.82
CA LEU A 93 43.31 48.48 7.11
C LEU A 93 44.09 49.39 8.09
N GLU A 94 43.41 49.96 9.07
CA GLU A 94 44.02 50.78 10.11
C GLU A 94 44.99 49.98 11.00
N LYS A 95 44.62 48.73 11.33
CA LYS A 95 45.53 47.76 11.99
C LYS A 95 46.80 47.52 11.17
N HIS A 96 46.69 47.35 9.84
CA HIS A 96 47.86 47.17 8.97
C HIS A 96 48.77 48.40 8.96
N VAL A 97 48.20 49.61 8.97
CA VAL A 97 48.97 50.87 9.05
C VAL A 97 49.71 50.95 10.39
N LEU A 98 49.06 50.61 11.51
CA LEU A 98 49.69 50.62 12.82
C LEU A 98 50.83 49.60 12.93
N LEU A 99 50.61 48.38 12.44
CA LEU A 99 51.65 47.34 12.39
C LEU A 99 52.84 47.77 11.54
N LYS A 100 52.61 48.45 10.40
CA LYS A 100 53.69 49.00 9.59
C LYS A 100 54.49 50.04 10.36
N LYS A 101 53.83 51.01 11.00
CA LYS A 101 54.50 52.03 11.83
C LYS A 101 55.32 51.42 12.97
N LEU A 102 54.79 50.39 13.63
CA LEU A 102 55.52 49.66 14.67
C LEU A 102 56.78 49.01 14.10
N ARG A 103 56.68 48.36 12.94
CA ARG A 103 57.83 47.75 12.26
C ARG A 103 58.89 48.79 11.90
N ASP A 104 58.48 49.92 11.33
CA ASP A 104 59.38 51.03 10.97
C ASP A 104 60.07 51.61 12.23
N ALA A 105 59.35 51.73 13.35
CA ALA A 105 59.91 52.20 14.62
C ALA A 105 60.92 51.21 15.23
N LEU A 106 60.64 49.90 15.18
CA LEU A 106 61.56 48.86 15.64
C LEU A 106 62.84 48.82 14.78
N GLU A 107 62.71 48.96 13.46
CA GLU A 107 63.84 49.05 12.54
C GLU A 107 64.70 50.30 12.81
N SER A 108 64.07 51.44 13.09
CA SER A 108 64.79 52.66 13.51
C SER A 108 65.50 52.49 14.85
N LEU A 109 64.90 51.79 15.82
CA LEU A 109 65.51 51.52 17.12
C LEU A 109 66.73 50.59 16.95
N LYS A 110 66.59 49.54 16.15
CA LYS A 110 67.66 48.60 15.80
C LYS A 110 68.90 49.30 15.23
N ARG A 111 68.72 50.32 14.38
CA ARG A 111 69.83 51.11 13.81
C ARG A 111 70.56 52.01 14.81
N ARG A 112 69.90 52.38 15.91
CA ARG A 112 70.45 53.28 16.94
C ARG A 112 71.13 52.55 18.09
N LEU A 113 70.83 51.26 18.28
CA LEU A 113 71.44 50.43 19.31
C LEU A 113 72.81 49.90 18.85
N ALA A 114 73.73 49.70 19.80
CA ALA A 114 75.05 49.12 19.56
C ALA A 114 75.41 48.13 20.67
N GLY A 115 76.27 47.15 20.34
CA GLY A 115 76.69 46.09 21.27
C GLY A 115 75.55 45.14 21.63
N ARG A 116 75.63 44.56 22.84
CA ARG A 116 74.73 43.50 23.31
C ARG A 116 73.23 43.82 23.17
N ASN A 117 72.83 45.07 23.45
CA ASN A 117 71.42 45.47 23.35
C ASN A 117 70.89 45.44 21.90
N LYS A 118 71.76 45.62 20.91
CA LYS A 118 71.38 45.51 19.50
C LYS A 118 71.13 44.05 19.14
N ASP A 119 72.01 43.16 19.56
CA ASP A 119 71.90 41.72 19.32
C ASP A 119 70.62 41.17 19.95
N ASP A 120 70.31 41.53 21.20
CA ASP A 120 69.08 41.11 21.89
C ASP A 120 67.78 41.55 21.15
N VAL A 121 67.78 42.77 20.59
CA VAL A 121 66.63 43.28 19.81
C VAL A 121 66.53 42.57 18.46
N GLU A 122 67.66 42.32 17.79
CA GLU A 122 67.71 41.62 16.52
C GLU A 122 67.23 40.16 16.65
N ASP A 123 67.66 39.46 17.70
CA ASP A 123 67.19 38.11 18.03
C ASP A 123 65.68 38.10 18.35
N THR A 124 65.20 39.06 19.15
CA THR A 124 63.77 39.16 19.47
C THR A 124 62.93 39.42 18.22
N ILE A 125 63.40 40.29 17.31
CA ILE A 125 62.73 40.55 16.03
C ILE A 125 62.73 39.28 15.17
N ALA A 126 63.86 38.60 15.04
CA ALA A 126 63.97 37.38 14.23
C ALA A 126 63.08 36.25 14.76
N MET A 127 63.02 36.05 16.09
CA MET A 127 62.12 35.09 16.72
C MET A 127 60.65 35.40 16.40
N ARG A 128 60.23 36.66 16.56
CA ARG A 128 58.86 37.10 16.26
C ARG A 128 58.52 36.98 14.77
N GLU A 129 59.46 37.25 13.88
CA GLU A 129 59.26 37.05 12.44
C GLU A 129 59.14 35.57 12.09
N GLY A 130 59.92 34.69 12.73
CA GLY A 130 59.79 33.24 12.61
C GLY A 130 58.41 32.73 13.05
N GLU A 131 57.93 33.16 14.22
CA GLU A 131 56.58 32.86 14.72
C GLU A 131 55.50 33.32 13.72
N LEU A 132 55.62 34.55 13.19
CA LEU A 132 54.67 35.09 12.23
C LEU A 132 54.66 34.33 10.89
N ILE A 133 55.83 33.86 10.42
CA ILE A 133 55.92 33.04 9.21
C ILE A 133 55.23 31.69 9.42
N GLN A 134 55.45 31.06 10.58
CA GLN A 134 54.79 29.81 10.94
C GLN A 134 53.27 30.00 11.06
N GLU A 135 52.82 31.02 11.78
CA GLU A 135 51.40 31.34 11.94
C GLU A 135 50.75 31.62 10.58
N LYS A 136 51.42 32.35 9.69
CA LYS A 136 50.94 32.60 8.32
C LYS A 136 50.80 31.30 7.52
N ALA A 137 51.70 30.34 7.70
CA ALA A 137 51.62 29.03 7.05
C ALA A 137 50.43 28.20 7.59
N GLU A 138 50.21 28.22 8.90
CA GLU A 138 49.08 27.55 9.56
C GLU A 138 47.73 28.18 9.16
N VAL A 139 47.64 29.52 9.12
CA VAL A 139 46.45 30.25 8.64
C VAL A 139 46.16 29.90 7.17
N LYS A 140 47.20 29.80 6.32
CA LYS A 140 47.02 29.37 4.93
C LYS A 140 46.49 27.93 4.85
N LYS A 141 46.97 27.03 5.71
CA LYS A 141 46.48 25.65 5.79
C LYS A 141 45.01 25.62 6.25
N LEU A 142 44.65 26.40 7.26
CA LEU A 142 43.28 26.50 7.76
C LEU A 142 42.32 27.10 6.72
N ALA A 143 42.76 28.11 5.96
CA ALA A 143 41.97 28.70 4.87
C ALA A 143 41.65 27.67 3.78
N ASN A 144 42.62 26.80 3.43
CA ASN A 144 42.38 25.72 2.47
C ASN A 144 41.37 24.69 3.03
N PHE A 145 41.48 24.29 4.30
CA PHE A 145 40.50 23.41 4.92
C PHE A 145 39.11 24.02 4.96
N PHE A 146 39.00 25.31 5.27
CA PHE A 146 37.71 26.01 5.28
C PHE A 146 37.09 26.07 3.89
N LYS A 147 37.91 26.28 2.86
CA LYS A 147 37.46 26.23 1.46
C LYS A 147 36.94 24.83 1.09
N GLN A 148 37.70 23.78 1.42
CA GLN A 148 37.27 22.40 1.17
C GLN A 148 35.98 22.07 1.93
N ALA A 149 35.91 22.38 3.22
CA ALA A 149 34.73 22.13 4.04
C ALA A 149 33.50 22.88 3.53
N SER A 150 33.68 24.10 2.99
CA SER A 150 32.60 24.84 2.35
C SER A 150 32.15 24.24 1.03
N GLU A 151 33.05 23.63 0.25
CA GLU A 151 32.71 22.93 -0.99
C GLU A 151 31.99 21.61 -0.67
N ASP A 152 32.50 20.84 0.28
CA ASP A 152 31.89 19.59 0.76
C ASP A 152 30.49 19.84 1.32
N ALA A 153 30.29 20.93 2.09
CA ALA A 153 28.97 21.28 2.61
C ALA A 153 27.96 21.56 1.49
N LYS A 154 28.37 22.23 0.40
CA LYS A 154 27.50 22.47 -0.76
C LYS A 154 27.12 21.17 -1.45
N ILE A 155 28.09 20.27 -1.65
CA ILE A 155 27.83 18.95 -2.26
C ILE A 155 26.84 18.15 -1.40
N VAL A 156 27.00 18.17 -0.07
CA VAL A 156 26.09 17.48 0.85
C VAL A 156 24.66 18.04 0.78
N ASP A 157 24.51 19.36 0.68
CA ASP A 157 23.19 19.98 0.58
C ASP A 157 22.52 19.70 -0.77
N GLU A 158 23.28 19.68 -1.87
CA GLU A 158 22.80 19.27 -3.20
C GLU A 158 22.34 17.81 -3.21
N GLU A 159 23.14 16.89 -2.64
CA GLU A 159 22.81 15.47 -2.53
C GLU A 159 21.57 15.25 -1.64
N ARG A 160 21.46 16.00 -0.54
CA ARG A 160 20.27 15.95 0.32
C ARG A 160 19.03 16.41 -0.44
N ALA A 161 19.13 17.47 -1.24
CA ALA A 161 18.01 17.95 -2.07
C ALA A 161 17.60 16.91 -3.12
N PHE A 162 18.56 16.26 -3.78
CA PHE A 162 18.31 15.17 -4.73
C PHE A 162 17.61 13.99 -4.07
N ALA A 163 18.14 13.50 -2.95
CA ALA A 163 17.54 12.40 -2.19
C ALA A 163 16.11 12.72 -1.71
N HIS A 164 15.83 13.97 -1.31
CA HIS A 164 14.48 14.39 -0.96
C HIS A 164 13.52 14.40 -2.14
N ALA A 165 13.98 14.82 -3.33
CA ALA A 165 13.20 14.79 -4.56
C ALA A 165 12.87 13.34 -4.96
N GLU A 166 13.87 12.47 -5.03
CA GLU A 166 13.69 11.04 -5.34
C GLU A 166 12.75 10.37 -4.34
N SER A 167 12.93 10.64 -3.04
CA SER A 167 12.06 10.11 -1.99
C SER A 167 10.61 10.59 -2.12
N LYS A 168 10.40 11.83 -2.59
CA LYS A 168 9.06 12.38 -2.86
C LYS A 168 8.41 11.70 -4.07
N ASP A 169 9.17 11.47 -5.14
CA ASP A 169 8.70 10.79 -6.34
C ASP A 169 8.36 9.33 -6.06
N ALA A 170 9.21 8.62 -5.29
CA ALA A 170 8.94 7.27 -4.82
C ALA A 170 7.66 7.20 -3.98
N ARG A 171 7.45 8.13 -3.04
CA ARG A 171 6.19 8.22 -2.26
C ARG A 171 4.97 8.46 -3.17
N ALA A 172 5.09 9.32 -4.18
CA ALA A 172 4.01 9.55 -5.13
C ALA A 172 3.69 8.29 -5.96
N ALA A 173 4.70 7.51 -6.34
CA ALA A 173 4.51 6.23 -7.02
C ALA A 173 3.82 5.20 -6.14
N VAL A 174 4.22 5.08 -4.87
CA VAL A 174 3.58 4.19 -3.88
C VAL A 174 2.11 4.56 -3.69
N GLN A 175 1.79 5.85 -3.53
CA GLN A 175 0.39 6.30 -3.41
C GLN A 175 -0.45 5.92 -4.63
N ARG A 176 0.08 6.03 -5.85
CA ARG A 176 -0.64 5.59 -7.06
C ARG A 176 -0.92 4.10 -7.07
N VAL A 177 0.07 3.29 -6.66
CA VAL A 177 -0.10 1.83 -6.57
C VAL A 177 -1.10 1.46 -5.48
N GLU A 178 -1.05 2.15 -4.33
CA GLU A 178 -1.97 1.92 -3.22
C GLU A 178 -3.42 2.19 -3.62
N VAL A 179 -3.69 3.32 -4.30
CA VAL A 179 -5.02 3.64 -4.83
C VAL A 179 -5.46 2.59 -5.86
N ALA A 180 -4.60 2.21 -6.80
CA ALA A 180 -4.92 1.20 -7.80
C ALA A 180 -5.23 -0.17 -7.17
N LEU A 181 -4.52 -0.55 -6.10
CA LEU A 181 -4.79 -1.79 -5.36
C LEU A 181 -6.13 -1.73 -4.61
N GLN A 182 -6.44 -0.61 -3.96
CA GLN A 182 -7.73 -0.42 -3.29
C GLN A 182 -8.89 -0.47 -4.29
N GLU A 183 -8.76 0.17 -5.46
CA GLU A 183 -9.76 0.10 -6.52
C GLU A 183 -9.93 -1.35 -7.02
N HIS A 184 -8.83 -2.06 -7.29
CA HIS A 184 -8.86 -3.45 -7.73
C HIS A 184 -9.51 -4.37 -6.68
N GLU A 185 -9.22 -4.17 -5.39
CA GLU A 185 -9.85 -4.91 -4.31
C GLU A 185 -11.36 -4.66 -4.28
N ARG A 186 -11.81 -3.40 -4.39
CA ARG A 186 -13.24 -3.07 -4.44
C ARG A 186 -13.94 -3.71 -5.64
N MET A 187 -13.31 -3.68 -6.82
CA MET A 187 -13.85 -4.31 -8.03
C MET A 187 -13.92 -5.83 -7.88
N SER A 188 -12.89 -6.46 -7.31
CA SER A 188 -12.84 -7.91 -7.07
C SER A 188 -13.90 -8.36 -6.07
N GLN A 189 -14.08 -7.59 -4.99
CA GLN A 189 -15.14 -7.85 -4.00
C GLN A 189 -16.55 -7.71 -4.60
N ALA A 190 -16.76 -6.75 -5.51
CA ALA A 190 -18.03 -6.58 -6.19
C ALA A 190 -18.31 -7.72 -7.18
N SER A 191 -17.33 -8.08 -8.01
CA SER A 191 -17.42 -9.19 -8.97
C SER A 191 -17.69 -10.52 -8.25
N GLY A 192 -16.90 -10.84 -7.22
CA GLY A 192 -17.04 -12.11 -6.50
C GLY A 192 -18.40 -12.27 -5.83
N LYS A 193 -19.03 -11.18 -5.36
CA LYS A 193 -20.41 -11.21 -4.84
C LYS A 193 -21.42 -11.48 -5.95
N GLN A 194 -21.29 -10.79 -7.08
CA GLN A 194 -22.17 -11.00 -8.23
C GLN A 194 -22.08 -12.44 -8.76
N ASP A 195 -20.87 -13.00 -8.84
CA ASP A 195 -20.63 -14.38 -9.29
C ASP A 195 -21.25 -15.40 -8.33
N LEU A 196 -21.11 -15.19 -7.01
CA LEU A 196 -21.74 -16.06 -6.02
C LEU A 196 -23.27 -15.98 -6.07
N GLU A 197 -23.84 -14.78 -6.20
CA GLU A 197 -25.28 -14.60 -6.34
C GLU A 197 -25.82 -15.23 -7.63
N GLN A 198 -25.09 -15.09 -8.74
CA GLN A 198 -25.43 -15.74 -10.00
C GLN A 198 -25.40 -17.27 -9.85
N LEU A 199 -24.37 -17.82 -9.23
CA LEU A 199 -24.27 -19.24 -8.93
C LEU A 199 -25.42 -19.71 -8.03
N MET A 200 -25.80 -18.94 -7.02
CA MET A 200 -26.94 -19.26 -6.16
C MET A 200 -28.27 -19.31 -6.93
N ARG A 201 -28.50 -18.36 -7.85
CA ARG A 201 -29.67 -18.37 -8.74
C ARG A 201 -29.69 -19.62 -9.63
N GLU A 202 -28.56 -19.94 -10.24
CA GLU A 202 -28.42 -21.13 -11.10
C GLU A 202 -28.64 -22.44 -10.33
N VAL A 203 -28.10 -22.55 -9.11
CA VAL A 203 -28.32 -23.71 -8.23
C VAL A 203 -29.79 -23.82 -7.84
N GLN A 204 -30.47 -22.71 -7.57
CA GLN A 204 -31.90 -22.71 -7.27
C GLN A 204 -32.74 -23.14 -8.47
N GLU A 205 -32.44 -22.64 -9.68
CA GLU A 205 -33.17 -23.03 -10.89
C GLU A 205 -32.92 -24.50 -11.24
N ALA A 206 -31.69 -24.99 -11.12
CA ALA A 206 -31.38 -26.40 -11.30
C ALA A 206 -32.18 -27.31 -10.34
N ARG A 207 -32.33 -26.88 -9.07
CA ARG A 207 -33.20 -27.58 -8.10
C ARG A 207 -34.67 -27.52 -8.51
N ARG A 208 -35.15 -26.36 -8.99
CA ARG A 208 -36.54 -26.18 -9.46
C ARG A 208 -36.86 -27.11 -10.63
N ILE A 209 -35.97 -27.14 -11.64
CA ILE A 209 -36.07 -28.03 -12.79
C ILE A 209 -36.12 -29.49 -12.34
N LYS A 210 -35.22 -29.90 -11.44
CA LYS A 210 -35.21 -31.26 -10.89
C LYS A 210 -36.52 -31.63 -10.19
N MET A 211 -37.11 -30.72 -9.41
CA MET A 211 -38.39 -30.95 -8.73
C MET A 211 -39.58 -31.04 -9.69
N LEU A 212 -39.56 -30.28 -10.79
CA LEU A 212 -40.60 -30.35 -11.81
C LEU A 212 -40.54 -31.69 -12.57
N HIS A 213 -39.33 -32.19 -12.84
CA HIS A 213 -39.07 -33.47 -13.49
C HIS A 213 -39.03 -34.65 -12.51
N GLN A 214 -39.91 -34.66 -11.50
CA GLN A 214 -39.97 -35.73 -10.52
C GLN A 214 -40.12 -37.09 -11.23
N PRO A 215 -39.23 -38.08 -11.02
CA PRO A 215 -39.24 -39.34 -11.77
C PRO A 215 -40.60 -40.03 -11.76
N ARG A 216 -41.32 -39.98 -10.63
CA ARG A 216 -42.66 -40.54 -10.52
C ARG A 216 -43.69 -39.87 -11.44
N LYS A 217 -43.65 -38.54 -11.60
CA LYS A 217 -44.56 -37.82 -12.52
C LYS A 217 -44.27 -38.18 -13.98
N VAL A 218 -43.00 -38.26 -14.36
CA VAL A 218 -42.61 -38.69 -15.71
C VAL A 218 -43.06 -40.13 -15.96
N MET A 219 -42.84 -41.03 -15.00
CA MET A 219 -43.30 -42.41 -15.07
C MET A 219 -44.83 -42.53 -15.16
N ASP A 220 -45.58 -41.76 -14.37
CA ASP A 220 -47.05 -41.75 -14.41
C ASP A 220 -47.56 -41.29 -15.79
N MET A 221 -46.97 -40.22 -16.35
CA MET A 221 -47.27 -39.74 -17.70
C MET A 221 -46.89 -40.79 -18.77
N GLU A 222 -45.77 -41.49 -18.62
CA GLU A 222 -45.37 -42.58 -19.53
C GLU A 222 -46.35 -43.77 -19.48
N HIS A 223 -46.88 -44.10 -18.29
CA HIS A 223 -47.88 -45.15 -18.14
C HIS A 223 -49.21 -44.73 -18.79
N GLU A 224 -49.64 -43.48 -18.61
CA GLU A 224 -50.84 -42.94 -19.27
C GLU A 224 -50.68 -42.96 -20.79
N LEU A 225 -49.53 -42.51 -21.33
CA LEU A 225 -49.23 -42.58 -22.76
C LEU A 225 -49.26 -44.02 -23.29
N ARG A 226 -48.72 -44.99 -22.53
CA ARG A 226 -48.80 -46.42 -22.89
C ARG A 226 -50.26 -46.90 -22.93
N ALA A 227 -51.07 -46.55 -21.94
CA ALA A 227 -52.49 -46.91 -21.91
C ALA A 227 -53.29 -46.28 -23.06
N LEU A 228 -53.02 -45.01 -23.38
CA LEU A 228 -53.63 -44.32 -24.52
C LEU A 228 -53.24 -44.95 -25.86
N ARG A 229 -51.99 -45.38 -26.02
CA ARG A 229 -51.55 -46.14 -27.21
C ARG A 229 -52.29 -47.46 -27.35
N LEU A 230 -52.42 -48.23 -26.26
CA LEU A 230 -53.16 -49.49 -26.20
C LEU A 230 -54.67 -49.34 -26.47
N THR A 231 -55.27 -48.23 -26.04
CA THR A 231 -56.69 -47.96 -26.32
C THR A 231 -56.91 -47.45 -27.73
N ARG A 232 -55.96 -46.69 -28.29
CA ARG A 232 -56.01 -46.24 -29.70
C ARG A 232 -55.92 -47.41 -30.68
N THR A 233 -55.11 -48.42 -30.38
CA THR A 233 -55.08 -49.66 -31.18
C THR A 233 -56.36 -50.50 -31.03
N LYS A 234 -57.06 -50.41 -29.88
CA LYS A 234 -58.33 -51.12 -29.66
C LYS A 234 -59.59 -50.40 -30.15
N LYS A 235 -59.56 -49.08 -30.35
CA LYS A 235 -60.72 -48.27 -30.81
C LYS A 235 -60.58 -47.72 -32.22
N GLY A 236 -59.46 -47.99 -32.89
CA GLY A 236 -59.19 -47.61 -34.26
C GLY A 236 -59.62 -48.67 -35.27
N GLY A 237 -60.91 -48.68 -35.62
CA GLY A 237 -61.38 -49.11 -36.93
C GLY A 237 -61.83 -50.57 -37.07
N GLU A 238 -63.07 -50.70 -37.55
CA GLU A 238 -63.57 -51.77 -38.40
C GLU A 238 -62.57 -52.03 -39.54
N ASN A 239 -61.50 -52.77 -39.27
CA ASN A 239 -60.50 -53.11 -40.25
C ASN A 239 -60.30 -54.61 -40.19
N VAL A 240 -60.40 -55.23 -41.36
CA VAL A 240 -60.08 -56.62 -41.69
C VAL A 240 -59.06 -57.19 -40.70
N PRO A 241 -59.32 -58.36 -40.06
CA PRO A 241 -58.41 -58.92 -39.09
C PRO A 241 -57.01 -59.00 -39.71
N HIS A 242 -56.06 -58.28 -39.11
CA HIS A 242 -54.68 -58.31 -39.55
C HIS A 242 -54.19 -59.72 -39.24
N LEU A 243 -54.07 -60.54 -40.29
CA LEU A 243 -53.63 -61.93 -40.16
C LEU A 243 -52.13 -62.00 -39.83
N TYR A 244 -51.39 -60.92 -40.07
CA TYR A 244 -49.95 -60.82 -39.85
C TYR A 244 -49.57 -59.44 -39.29
N GLU A 245 -48.54 -59.42 -38.44
CA GLU A 245 -47.93 -58.23 -37.85
C GLU A 245 -46.42 -58.23 -38.13
N LEU A 246 -45.81 -57.05 -38.18
CA LEU A 246 -44.37 -56.89 -38.36
C LEU A 246 -43.70 -56.75 -36.99
N GLU A 247 -42.90 -57.74 -36.62
CA GLU A 247 -42.17 -57.81 -35.37
C GLU A 247 -40.70 -57.41 -35.59
N GLY A 248 -40.16 -56.53 -34.75
CA GLY A 248 -38.75 -56.18 -34.74
C GLY A 248 -38.48 -54.70 -34.44
N ASN A 249 -37.22 -54.37 -34.19
CA ASN A 249 -36.80 -52.99 -33.93
C ASN A 249 -36.60 -52.25 -35.25
N GLU A 250 -37.26 -51.10 -35.43
CA GLU A 250 -37.12 -50.21 -36.58
C GLU A 250 -35.81 -49.38 -36.52
N MET A 251 -34.68 -50.06 -36.37
CA MET A 251 -33.35 -49.44 -36.32
C MET A 251 -32.41 -50.10 -37.32
N LEU A 252 -31.52 -49.29 -37.90
CA LEU A 252 -30.49 -49.79 -38.82
C LEU A 252 -29.63 -50.86 -38.13
N GLY A 253 -29.49 -52.01 -38.78
CA GLY A 253 -28.75 -53.17 -38.24
C GLY A 253 -29.62 -54.18 -37.47
N SER A 254 -30.92 -53.90 -37.26
CA SER A 254 -31.89 -54.88 -36.76
C SER A 254 -32.55 -55.64 -37.91
N TYR A 255 -33.29 -56.71 -37.59
CA TYR A 255 -34.14 -57.42 -38.55
C TYR A 255 -35.62 -57.20 -38.22
N LEU A 256 -36.46 -57.24 -39.26
CA LEU A 256 -37.92 -57.20 -39.16
C LEU A 256 -38.46 -58.54 -39.66
N GLN A 257 -39.44 -59.11 -38.95
CA GLN A 257 -40.02 -60.43 -39.22
C GLN A 257 -41.54 -60.32 -39.30
N ILE A 258 -42.17 -61.03 -40.23
CA ILE A 258 -43.63 -61.11 -40.32
C ILE A 258 -44.10 -62.27 -39.45
N GLN A 259 -44.96 -61.99 -38.48
CA GLN A 259 -45.51 -62.98 -37.55
C GLN A 259 -47.02 -63.13 -37.78
N PRO A 260 -47.57 -64.35 -37.90
CA PRO A 260 -49.01 -64.57 -37.95
C PRO A 260 -49.65 -64.18 -36.62
N CYS A 261 -50.73 -63.39 -36.65
CA CYS A 261 -51.42 -62.92 -35.44
C CYS A 261 -52.41 -63.94 -34.86
N SER A 262 -52.69 -65.03 -35.59
CA SER A 262 -53.62 -66.07 -35.16
C SER A 262 -53.28 -67.43 -35.75
N ASP A 263 -53.67 -68.51 -35.07
CA ASP A 263 -53.50 -69.90 -35.54
C ASP A 263 -54.28 -70.22 -36.83
N ASN A 264 -55.21 -69.34 -37.22
CA ASN A 264 -55.99 -69.45 -38.46
C ASN A 264 -55.28 -68.79 -39.67
N ALA A 265 -54.17 -68.10 -39.46
CA ALA A 265 -53.40 -67.47 -40.54
C ALA A 265 -52.62 -68.51 -41.34
N LEU A 266 -52.44 -68.26 -42.65
CA LEU A 266 -51.63 -69.12 -43.50
C LEU A 266 -50.19 -69.13 -42.96
N GLU A 267 -49.53 -70.28 -43.04
CA GLU A 267 -48.12 -70.36 -42.72
C GLU A 267 -47.33 -69.41 -43.64
N VAL A 268 -46.42 -68.59 -43.07
CA VAL A 268 -45.69 -67.54 -43.81
C VAL A 268 -44.94 -68.11 -45.03
N SER A 269 -44.53 -69.38 -44.97
CA SER A 269 -43.90 -70.12 -46.07
C SER A 269 -44.81 -70.34 -47.29
N LYS A 270 -46.14 -70.21 -47.13
CA LYS A 270 -47.15 -70.33 -48.19
C LYS A 270 -47.59 -68.97 -48.73
N CYS A 271 -47.06 -67.87 -48.19
CA CYS A 271 -47.38 -66.52 -48.61
C CYS A 271 -46.39 -66.00 -49.64
N SER A 272 -46.88 -65.23 -50.62
CA SER A 272 -46.04 -64.40 -51.47
C SER A 272 -45.80 -63.06 -50.78
N ILE A 273 -44.55 -62.78 -50.38
CA ILE A 273 -44.18 -61.61 -49.56
C ILE A 273 -43.33 -60.66 -50.40
N GLN A 274 -43.66 -59.36 -50.37
CA GLN A 274 -42.90 -58.31 -51.05
C GLN A 274 -42.62 -57.17 -50.08
N TRP A 275 -41.38 -56.69 -50.06
CA TRP A 275 -40.96 -55.56 -49.23
C TRP A 275 -40.91 -54.26 -50.04
N TYR A 276 -41.24 -53.15 -49.37
CA TYR A 276 -41.21 -51.83 -49.97
C TYR A 276 -40.52 -50.85 -49.03
N CYS A 277 -39.73 -49.94 -49.58
CA CYS A 277 -39.29 -48.74 -48.89
C CYS A 277 -40.20 -47.57 -49.28
N VAL A 278 -40.36 -46.62 -48.36
CA VAL A 278 -41.08 -45.38 -48.67
C VAL A 278 -40.07 -44.38 -49.24
N SER A 279 -40.40 -43.79 -50.40
CA SER A 279 -39.58 -42.75 -51.03
C SER A 279 -39.34 -41.58 -50.06
N SER A 280 -38.26 -40.83 -50.25
CA SER A 280 -37.88 -39.72 -49.35
C SER A 280 -38.94 -38.61 -49.24
N ASP A 281 -39.85 -38.52 -50.19
CA ASP A 281 -40.98 -37.58 -50.21
C ASP A 281 -42.24 -38.11 -49.50
N GLY A 282 -42.20 -39.35 -48.99
CA GLY A 282 -43.33 -40.02 -48.33
C GLY A 282 -44.47 -40.42 -49.25
N SER A 283 -44.39 -40.14 -50.56
CA SER A 283 -45.54 -40.18 -51.47
C SER A 283 -45.67 -41.51 -52.22
N LYS A 284 -44.57 -42.24 -52.38
CA LYS A 284 -44.51 -43.49 -53.14
C LYS A 284 -43.85 -44.60 -52.33
N LYS A 285 -44.25 -45.84 -52.64
CA LYS A 285 -43.64 -47.07 -52.14
C LYS A 285 -42.80 -47.66 -53.28
N GLU A 286 -41.50 -47.77 -53.06
CA GLU A 286 -40.53 -48.36 -53.98
C GLU A 286 -40.33 -49.83 -53.61
N LEU A 287 -40.39 -50.72 -54.60
CA LEU A 287 -40.23 -52.15 -54.39
C LEU A 287 -38.76 -52.49 -54.12
N ILE A 288 -38.49 -53.16 -53.01
CA ILE A 288 -37.18 -53.71 -52.71
C ILE A 288 -37.07 -55.02 -53.50
N SER A 289 -36.23 -55.01 -54.55
CA SER A 289 -35.98 -56.18 -55.43
C SER A 289 -35.06 -57.20 -54.78
#